data_AF-A0A2E0TB77-F1
#
_entry.id   AF-A0A2E0TB77-F1
#
_cell.length_a   1.000
_cell.length_b   1.000
_cell.length_c   1.000
_cell.angle_alpha   90.00
_cell.angle_beta   90.00
_cell.angle_gamma   90.00
#
_symmetry.space_group_name_H-M   'P 1'
#
loop_
_entity.id
_entity.type
_entity.pdbx_description
1 polymer ?
#
loop_
_entity_poly.entity_id
_entity_poly.type
_entity_poly.pdbx_seq_one_letter_code
_entity_poly.pdbx_strand_id
1 'polypeptide(L)'
;MALRPEDKRRYARHILLPEIGAAGQEALQAARFAPAPGPAGEVAALYLERAGLEAAADGPALQLEGAPEDPSDAAIAGAFAAVEHIKATLGVGTPGALVLPAKD
;
A
#
# COMPACT_ATOMS: atom_id res chain seq x y z
N MET A 1 5.67 17.63 -2.93
CA MET A 1 7.12 17.90 -3.04
C MET A 1 7.56 17.34 -4.38
N ALA A 2 8.30 18.10 -5.20
CA ALA A 2 8.59 17.67 -6.56
C ALA A 2 9.48 16.41 -6.60
N LEU A 3 9.18 15.46 -7.49
CA LEU A 3 10.00 14.25 -7.66
C LEU A 3 11.44 14.56 -8.07
N ARG A 4 12.41 14.04 -7.31
CA ARG A 4 13.84 14.10 -7.69
C ARG A 4 14.13 13.15 -8.86
N PRO A 5 15.21 13.37 -9.64
CA PRO A 5 15.57 12.48 -10.75
C PRO A 5 15.72 11.00 -10.35
N GLU A 6 16.27 10.71 -9.18
CA GLU A 6 16.36 9.35 -8.64
C GLU A 6 14.99 8.73 -8.35
N ASP A 7 14.04 9.51 -7.82
CA ASP A 7 12.68 9.06 -7.53
C ASP A 7 11.94 8.75 -8.84
N LYS A 8 12.11 9.57 -9.88
CA LYS A 8 11.55 9.31 -11.21
C LYS A 8 12.02 7.98 -11.80
N ARG A 9 13.29 7.62 -11.60
CA ARG A 9 13.83 6.32 -12.04
C ARG A 9 13.29 5.17 -11.19
N ARG A 10 13.26 5.33 -9.87
CA ARG A 10 12.77 4.31 -8.94
C ARG A 10 11.28 3.99 -9.16
N TYR A 11 10.45 5.03 -9.35
CA TYR A 11 9.00 4.91 -9.46
C TYR A 11 8.50 4.99 -10.91
N ALA A 12 9.37 4.78 -11.90
CA ALA A 12 9.02 4.91 -13.32
C ALA A 12 7.76 4.10 -13.70
N ARG A 13 7.61 2.88 -13.16
CA ARG A 13 6.43 2.03 -13.43
C ARG A 13 5.14 2.58 -12.83
N HIS A 14 5.20 3.23 -11.66
CA HIS A 14 4.03 3.86 -11.05
C HIS A 14 3.65 5.14 -11.81
N ILE A 15 4.65 5.96 -12.17
CA ILE A 15 4.44 7.21 -12.89
C ILE A 15 3.80 6.98 -14.27
N LEU A 16 4.02 5.82 -14.89
CA LEU A 16 3.39 5.45 -16.16
C LEU A 16 1.92 5.06 -16.04
N LEU A 17 1.41 4.78 -14.83
CA LEU A 17 -0.01 4.46 -14.61
C LEU A 17 -0.84 5.75 -14.61
N PRO A 18 -1.88 5.88 -15.44
CA PRO A 18 -2.73 7.09 -15.49
C PRO A 18 -3.33 7.48 -14.15
N GLU A 19 -3.66 6.50 -13.31
CA GLU A 19 -4.27 6.69 -11.99
C GLU A 19 -3.29 7.23 -10.95
N ILE A 20 -1.98 7.10 -11.18
CA ILE A 20 -0.94 7.58 -10.26
C ILE A 20 -0.24 8.81 -10.87
N GLY A 21 0.41 8.64 -12.02
CA GLY A 21 1.18 9.71 -12.64
C GLY A 21 2.31 10.26 -11.74
N ALA A 22 2.89 11.39 -12.15
CA ALA A 22 3.88 12.08 -11.32
C ALA A 22 3.25 12.67 -10.05
N ALA A 23 2.09 13.32 -10.18
CA ALA A 23 1.40 13.97 -9.07
C ALA A 23 0.97 12.99 -7.98
N GLY A 24 0.42 11.83 -8.36
CA GLY A 24 0.06 10.78 -7.39
C GLY A 24 1.30 10.21 -6.73
N GLN A 25 2.41 9.99 -7.45
CA GLN A 25 3.64 9.51 -6.81
C GLN A 25 4.21 10.52 -5.80
N GLU A 26 4.10 11.83 -6.07
CA GLU A 26 4.44 12.87 -5.08
C GLU A 26 3.53 12.84 -3.85
N ALA A 27 2.24 12.56 -4.03
CA ALA A 27 1.29 12.38 -2.95
C ALA A 27 1.63 11.13 -2.10
N LEU A 28 1.96 10.00 -2.74
CA LEU A 28 2.40 8.79 -2.03
C LEU A 28 3.66 9.05 -1.20
N GLN A 29 4.64 9.80 -1.73
CA GLN A 29 5.85 10.13 -0.97
C GLN A 29 5.62 11.08 0.21
N ALA A 30 4.54 11.85 0.18
CA ALA A 30 4.14 12.71 1.30
C ALA A 30 3.22 12.00 2.30
N ALA A 31 2.71 10.82 1.95
CA ALA A 31 1.76 10.07 2.76
C ALA A 31 2.45 9.22 3.83
N ARG A 32 1.74 9.03 4.93
CA ARG A 32 2.16 8.22 6.08
C ARG A 32 1.17 7.10 6.31
N PHE A 33 1.58 6.04 7.00
CA PHE A 33 0.68 4.99 7.49
C PHE A 33 1.16 4.46 8.84
N ALA A 34 0.22 4.03 9.70
CA ALA A 34 0.56 3.34 10.93
C ALA A 34 0.57 1.82 10.68
N PRO A 35 1.73 1.14 10.87
CA PRO A 35 1.83 -0.31 10.66
C PRO A 35 0.85 -1.08 11.53
N ALA A 36 0.29 -2.15 10.98
CA ALA A 36 -0.48 -3.12 11.73
C ALA A 36 0.44 -4.27 12.21
N PRO A 37 0.19 -4.86 13.39
CA PRO A 37 0.96 -6.02 13.84
C PRO A 37 0.60 -7.29 13.04
N GLY A 38 1.51 -8.26 13.04
CA GLY A 38 1.30 -9.58 12.44
C GLY A 38 1.72 -9.68 10.98
N PRO A 39 1.72 -10.90 10.41
CA PRO A 39 2.35 -11.18 9.12
C PRO A 39 1.70 -10.42 7.95
N ALA A 40 0.39 -10.21 7.97
CA ALA A 40 -0.29 -9.39 6.97
C ALA A 40 0.11 -7.91 7.06
N GLY A 41 0.27 -7.39 8.29
CA GLY A 41 0.71 -6.02 8.52
C GLY A 41 2.15 -5.78 8.08
N GLU A 42 3.04 -6.75 8.31
CA GLU A 42 4.43 -6.72 7.82
C GLU A 42 4.50 -6.70 6.29
N VAL A 43 3.67 -7.51 5.63
CA VAL A 43 3.54 -7.51 4.17
C VAL A 43 3.01 -6.16 3.68
N ALA A 44 1.95 -5.64 4.29
CA ALA A 44 1.39 -4.34 3.89
C ALA A 44 2.43 -3.21 4.04
N ALA A 45 3.16 -3.17 5.15
CA ALA A 45 4.23 -2.20 5.38
C ALA A 45 5.32 -2.29 4.30
N LEU A 46 5.76 -3.50 3.95
CA LEU A 46 6.75 -3.74 2.89
C LEU A 46 6.28 -3.15 1.55
N TYR A 47 5.02 -3.38 1.16
CA TYR A 47 4.47 -2.85 -0.09
C TYR A 47 4.35 -1.32 -0.07
N LEU A 48 3.88 -0.73 1.02
CA LEU A 48 3.70 0.72 1.13
C LEU A 48 5.02 1.48 1.15
N GLU A 49 6.02 1.00 1.87
CA GLU A 49 7.37 1.58 1.86
C GLU A 49 8.03 1.44 0.48
N ARG A 50 7.78 0.33 -0.23
CA ARG A 50 8.22 0.14 -1.62
C ARG A 50 7.50 1.10 -2.57
N ALA A 51 6.24 1.43 -2.31
CA ALA A 51 5.46 2.43 -3.04
C ALA A 51 5.88 3.88 -2.73
N GLY A 52 6.62 4.09 -1.64
CA GLY A 52 7.24 5.36 -1.28
C GLY A 52 6.59 6.07 -0.09
N LEU A 53 5.61 5.45 0.57
CA LEU A 53 5.01 5.98 1.79
C LEU A 53 5.93 5.79 3.00
N GLU A 54 5.72 6.58 4.05
CA GLU A 54 6.48 6.53 5.30
C GLU A 54 5.68 5.84 6.42
N ALA A 55 6.27 4.85 7.08
CA ALA A 55 5.70 4.29 8.30
C ALA A 55 5.81 5.30 9.45
N ALA A 56 4.70 5.65 10.08
CA ALA A 56 4.63 6.57 11.20
C ALA A 56 3.51 6.17 12.17
N ALA A 57 3.80 6.13 13.47
CA ALA A 57 2.84 5.68 14.49
C ALA A 57 1.58 6.55 14.58
N ASP A 58 1.67 7.81 14.16
CA ASP A 58 0.57 8.79 14.08
C ASP A 58 -0.11 8.84 12.69
N GLY A 59 0.30 7.98 11.76
CA GLY A 59 -0.33 7.86 10.45
C GLY A 59 -1.70 7.17 10.49
N PRO A 60 -2.48 7.21 9.40
CA PRO A 60 -3.70 6.44 9.28
C PRO A 60 -3.42 4.93 9.44
N ALA A 61 -4.20 4.28 10.30
CA ALA A 61 -4.08 2.84 10.54
C ALA A 61 -4.41 2.02 9.29
N LEU A 62 -3.62 0.97 9.05
CA LEU A 62 -3.91 0.01 8.00
C LEU A 62 -5.18 -0.77 8.32
N GLN A 63 -6.07 -0.85 7.34
CA GLN A 63 -7.27 -1.69 7.41
C GLN A 63 -6.91 -3.06 6.86
N LEU A 64 -6.68 -4.02 7.76
CA LEU A 64 -6.48 -5.41 7.42
C LEU A 64 -7.81 -6.15 7.48
N GLU A 65 -8.09 -7.00 6.50
CA GLU A 65 -9.18 -7.96 6.58
C GLU A 65 -8.72 -9.22 7.30
N GLY A 66 -9.23 -9.42 8.51
CA GLY A 66 -8.86 -10.55 9.36
C GLY A 66 -7.40 -10.49 9.86
N ALA A 67 -6.95 -11.60 10.43
CA ALA A 67 -5.58 -11.79 10.91
C ALA A 67 -5.11 -13.23 10.57
N PRO A 68 -4.95 -13.55 9.28
CA PRO A 68 -4.51 -14.89 8.88
C PRO A 68 -3.10 -15.19 9.41
N GLU A 69 -2.94 -16.35 10.03
CA GLU A 69 -1.63 -16.87 10.46
C GLU A 69 -0.91 -17.62 9.32
N ASP A 70 -1.69 -18.18 8.39
CA ASP A 70 -1.13 -18.83 7.20
C ASP A 70 -0.33 -17.82 6.37
N PRO A 71 0.95 -18.12 6.03
CA PRO A 71 1.81 -17.18 5.32
C PRO A 71 1.27 -16.73 3.95
N SER A 72 0.58 -17.61 3.22
CA SER A 72 0.02 -17.29 1.90
C SER A 72 -1.17 -16.36 2.04
N ASP A 73 -2.08 -16.66 2.97
CA ASP A 73 -3.25 -15.82 3.23
C ASP A 73 -2.83 -14.46 3.78
N ALA A 74 -1.83 -14.42 4.66
CA ALA A 74 -1.25 -13.19 5.18
C ALA A 74 -0.61 -12.34 4.09
N ALA A 75 0.10 -12.96 3.14
CA ALA A 75 0.66 -12.26 1.99
C ALA A 75 -0.44 -11.62 1.12
N ILE A 76 -1.54 -12.34 0.87
CA ILE A 76 -2.67 -11.82 0.10
C ILE A 76 -3.36 -10.68 0.87
N ALA A 77 -3.66 -10.88 2.16
CA ALA A 77 -4.32 -9.88 2.99
C ALA A 77 -3.50 -8.60 3.12
N GLY A 78 -2.20 -8.71 3.35
CA GLY A 78 -1.30 -7.56 3.44
C GLY A 78 -1.16 -6.80 2.12
N ALA A 79 -0.99 -7.53 1.00
CA ALA A 79 -0.91 -6.91 -0.33
C ALA A 79 -2.23 -6.19 -0.69
N PHE A 80 -3.37 -6.80 -0.37
CA PHE A 80 -4.68 -6.19 -0.57
C PHE A 80 -4.83 -4.90 0.24
N ALA A 81 -4.52 -4.93 1.53
CA ALA A 81 -4.58 -3.76 2.40
C ALA A 81 -3.67 -2.61 1.91
N ALA A 82 -2.47 -2.93 1.40
CA ALA A 82 -1.59 -1.92 0.82
C ALA A 82 -2.20 -1.26 -0.43
N VAL A 83 -2.84 -2.04 -1.31
CA VAL A 83 -3.54 -1.51 -2.50
C VAL A 83 -4.70 -0.61 -2.08
N GLU A 84 -5.53 -1.04 -1.13
CA GLU A 84 -6.67 -0.23 -0.65
C GLU A 84 -6.18 1.07 0.01
N HIS A 85 -5.07 1.03 0.75
CA HIS A 85 -4.47 2.23 1.33
C HIS A 85 -3.93 3.20 0.26
N ILE A 86 -3.27 2.68 -0.81
CA ILE A 86 -2.82 3.50 -1.95
C ILE A 86 -4.02 4.15 -2.65
N LYS A 87 -5.08 3.39 -2.92
CA LYS A 87 -6.32 3.90 -3.52
C LYS A 87 -6.92 5.03 -2.70
N ALA A 88 -7.06 4.81 -1.38
CA ALA A 88 -7.57 5.81 -0.45
C ALA A 88 -6.70 7.07 -0.42
N THR A 89 -5.37 6.90 -0.43
CA THR A 89 -4.40 8.01 -0.43
C THR A 89 -4.51 8.88 -1.69
N LEU A 90 -4.72 8.24 -2.84
CA LEU A 90 -4.79 8.93 -4.14
C LEU A 90 -6.21 9.36 -4.51
N GLY A 91 -7.23 8.93 -3.77
CA GLY A 91 -8.64 9.16 -4.12
C GLY A 91 -9.04 8.49 -5.44
N VAL A 92 -8.48 7.31 -5.73
CA VAL A 92 -8.71 6.57 -6.99
C VAL A 92 -9.37 5.22 -6.75
N GLY A 93 -10.06 4.72 -7.78
CA GLY A 93 -10.74 3.42 -7.72
C GLY A 93 -11.95 3.40 -6.79
N THR A 94 -12.48 2.21 -6.55
CA THR A 94 -13.57 1.96 -5.60
C THR A 94 -13.07 0.97 -4.55
N PRO A 95 -13.42 1.16 -3.26
CA PRO A 95 -13.07 0.21 -2.21
C PRO A 95 -13.52 -1.21 -2.55
N GLY A 96 -12.61 -2.16 -2.37
CA GLY A 96 -12.89 -3.59 -2.52
C GLY A 96 -13.15 -4.28 -1.18
N ALA A 97 -13.51 -5.56 -1.26
CA ALA A 97 -13.45 -6.49 -0.13
C ALA A 97 -12.62 -7.71 -0.54
N LEU A 98 -11.81 -8.23 0.38
CA LEU A 98 -11.01 -9.42 0.14
C LEU A 98 -11.82 -10.68 0.43
N VAL A 99 -11.80 -11.62 -0.51
CA VAL A 99 -12.32 -12.97 -0.30
C VAL A 99 -11.15 -13.93 -0.48
N LEU A 100 -10.68 -14.50 0.63
CA LEU A 100 -9.64 -15.53 0.58
C LEU A 100 -10.21 -16.83 -0.01
N PRO A 101 -9.43 -17.56 -0.83
CA PRO A 101 -9.87 -18.83 -1.37
C PRO A 101 -10.13 -19.84 -0.24
N ALA A 102 -11.15 -20.68 -0.42
CA ALA A 102 -11.35 -21.81 0.48
C ALA A 102 -10.13 -22.75 0.39
N LYS A 103 -9.73 -23.30 1.54
CA LYS A 103 -8.71 -24.34 1.60
C LYS A 103 -9.39 -25.71 1.44
N ASP A 104 -8.82 -26.56 0.59
CA ASP A 104 -9.23 -27.95 0.40
C ASP A 104 -8.82 -28.84 1.59
#